data_AF-A0A1B6KFX8-F1
#
_entry.id   AF-A0A1B6KFX8-F1
#
_cell.length_a   1.000
_cell.length_b   1.000
_cell.length_c   1.000
_cell.angle_alpha   90.00
_cell.angle_beta   90.00
_cell.angle_gamma   90.00
#
_symmetry.space_group_name_H-M   'P 1'
#
loop_
_entity.id
_entity.type
_entity.pdbx_description
1 polymer ?
#
loop_
_entity_poly.entity_id
_entity_poly.type
_entity_poly.pdbx_seq_one_letter_code
_entity_poly.pdbx_strand_id
1 'polypeptide(L)'
;ENVPLRFANKELEEISDSVCMGNLWTQEGLRCHLIHNNKSHLRLRPFRLEELHQDPPVVLFHDVITDGEIQMIKDMANPLFQRSKIKGSAVTHNRLSETAVLRGDSGVEKRLERR
;
A
#
# COMPACT_ATOMS: atom_id res chain seq x y z
N GLU A 1 -9.30 18.94 8.03
CA GLU A 1 -10.20 18.10 8.84
C GLU A 1 -9.60 16.70 8.97
N ASN A 2 -9.72 16.09 10.15
CA ASN A 2 -9.13 14.78 10.43
C ASN A 2 -9.98 13.69 9.79
N VAL A 3 -9.49 13.07 8.70
CA VAL A 3 -10.04 11.79 8.25
C VAL A 3 -9.45 10.72 9.18
N PRO A 4 -10.24 10.01 10.00
CA PRO A 4 -9.72 8.88 10.75
C PRO A 4 -9.26 7.81 9.75
N LEU A 5 -8.00 7.36 9.87
CA LEU A 5 -7.46 6.22 9.13
C LEU A 5 -8.00 4.87 9.64
N ARG A 6 -9.20 4.85 10.24
CA ARG A 6 -9.89 3.63 10.64
C ARG A 6 -11.01 3.39 9.65
N PHE A 7 -11.13 2.16 9.17
CA PHE A 7 -12.25 1.76 8.34
C PHE A 7 -13.55 2.10 9.07
N ALA A 8 -14.54 2.64 8.35
CA ALA A 8 -15.83 3.00 8.93
C ALA A 8 -16.60 1.76 9.46
N ASN A 9 -16.22 0.57 9.02
CA ASN A 9 -16.80 -0.72 9.41
C ASN A 9 -15.75 -1.54 10.18
N LYS A 10 -16.18 -2.08 11.32
CA LYS A 10 -15.38 -2.92 12.21
C LYS A 10 -15.02 -4.28 11.60
N GLU A 11 -15.88 -4.86 10.78
CA GLU A 11 -15.62 -6.13 10.07
C GLU A 11 -14.48 -5.97 9.05
N LEU A 12 -14.43 -4.82 8.38
CA LEU A 12 -13.34 -4.44 7.47
C LEU A 12 -12.01 -4.28 8.22
N GLU A 13 -12.05 -3.76 9.45
CA GLU A 13 -10.87 -3.63 10.32
C GLU A 13 -10.33 -5.01 10.73
N GLU A 14 -11.20 -5.94 11.17
CA GLU A 14 -10.82 -7.30 11.56
C GLU A 14 -10.20 -8.09 10.40
N ILE A 15 -10.78 -8.00 9.20
CA ILE A 15 -10.26 -8.70 8.02
C ILE A 15 -8.95 -8.07 7.56
N SER A 16 -8.84 -6.74 7.53
CA SER A 16 -7.60 -6.05 7.17
C SER A 16 -6.44 -6.42 8.11
N ASP A 17 -6.68 -6.49 9.42
CA ASP A 17 -5.65 -6.88 10.38
C ASP A 17 -5.22 -8.33 10.16
N SER A 18 -6.16 -9.24 9.90
CA SER A 18 -5.87 -10.64 9.57
C SER A 18 -5.03 -10.78 8.30
N VAL A 19 -5.35 -10.01 7.25
CA VAL A 19 -4.56 -9.93 6.01
C VAL A 19 -3.15 -9.46 6.29
N CYS A 20 -2.99 -8.36 7.04
CA CYS A 20 -1.69 -7.77 7.35
C CYS A 20 -0.79 -8.72 8.16
N MET A 21 -1.39 -9.62 8.94
CA MET A 21 -0.67 -10.68 9.66
C MET A 21 -0.40 -11.93 8.81
N GLY A 22 -0.93 -12.00 7.59
CA GLY A 22 -0.85 -13.19 6.72
C GLY A 22 -1.80 -14.32 7.14
N ASN A 23 -2.76 -14.04 8.02
CA ASN A 23 -3.72 -15.01 8.53
C ASN A 23 -4.99 -14.99 7.69
N LEU A 24 -4.92 -15.46 6.44
CA LEU A 24 -6.07 -15.48 5.56
C LEU A 24 -6.65 -16.89 5.41
N TRP A 25 -7.97 -16.99 5.50
CA TRP A 25 -8.69 -18.21 5.20
C TRP A 25 -8.85 -18.35 3.70
N THR A 26 -8.58 -19.52 3.15
CA THR A 26 -8.76 -19.79 1.73
C THR A 26 -10.24 -19.71 1.36
N GLN A 27 -10.61 -18.78 0.49
CA GLN A 27 -11.95 -18.70 -0.09
C GLN A 27 -12.00 -19.41 -1.45
N GLU A 28 -13.13 -20.03 -1.77
CA GLU A 28 -13.32 -20.58 -3.10
C GLU A 28 -13.53 -19.48 -4.13
N GLY A 29 -13.00 -19.68 -5.34
CA GLY A 29 -13.22 -18.76 -6.46
C GLY A 29 -12.29 -17.55 -6.52
N LEU A 30 -11.26 -17.47 -5.67
CA LEU A 30 -10.17 -16.49 -5.79
C LEU A 30 -9.39 -16.69 -7.11
N ARG A 31 -9.00 -15.58 -7.74
CA ARG A 31 -8.34 -15.61 -9.05
C ARG A 31 -7.09 -14.73 -9.10
N CYS A 32 -6.10 -15.20 -9.85
CA CYS A 32 -4.99 -14.38 -10.30
C CYS A 32 -5.24 -13.95 -11.74
N HIS A 33 -5.15 -12.66 -12.01
CA HIS A 33 -5.41 -12.14 -13.34
C HIS A 33 -4.57 -10.90 -13.67
N LEU A 34 -4.42 -10.66 -14.97
CA LEU A 34 -3.71 -9.50 -15.49
C LEU A 34 -4.69 -8.34 -15.65
N ILE A 35 -4.35 -7.18 -15.10
CA ILE A 35 -5.15 -5.97 -15.24
C ILE A 35 -4.40 -4.88 -15.99
N HIS A 36 -5.14 -4.14 -16.81
CA HIS A 36 -4.58 -3.01 -17.57
C HIS A 36 -5.42 -1.73 -17.45
N ASN A 37 -6.59 -1.75 -16.80
CA ASN A 37 -7.46 -0.60 -16.51
C ASN A 37 -7.62 0.40 -17.66
N ASN A 38 -7.73 -0.13 -18.88
CA ASN A 38 -7.79 0.63 -20.14
C ASN A 38 -6.65 1.65 -20.37
N LYS A 39 -5.53 1.57 -19.62
CA LYS A 39 -4.35 2.40 -19.86
C LYS A 39 -3.50 1.78 -20.96
N SER A 40 -3.14 2.58 -21.97
CA SER A 40 -2.41 2.13 -23.16
C SER A 40 -1.09 1.44 -22.82
N HIS A 41 -0.32 1.98 -21.87
CA HIS A 41 0.96 1.41 -21.45
C HIS A 41 0.81 0.11 -20.66
N LEU A 42 -0.28 -0.07 -19.90
CA LEU A 42 -0.55 -1.31 -19.18
C LEU A 42 -1.06 -2.43 -20.10
N ARG A 43 -1.47 -2.13 -21.34
CA ARG A 43 -1.75 -3.19 -22.33
C ARG A 43 -0.48 -3.94 -22.74
N LEU A 44 0.65 -3.25 -22.76
CA LEU A 44 1.96 -3.83 -23.06
C LEU A 44 2.57 -4.52 -21.84
N ARG A 45 2.33 -3.97 -20.64
CA ARG A 45 2.79 -4.53 -19.37
C ARG A 45 1.70 -4.45 -18.31
N PRO A 46 0.75 -5.42 -18.31
CA PRO A 46 -0.32 -5.46 -17.32
C PRO A 46 0.22 -5.69 -15.91
N PHE A 47 -0.53 -5.23 -14.90
CA PHE A 47 -0.25 -5.63 -13.52
C PHE A 47 -0.75 -7.03 -13.26
N ARG A 48 0.01 -7.79 -12.47
CA ARG A 48 -0.43 -9.06 -11.92
C ARG A 48 -1.17 -8.78 -10.62
N LEU A 49 -2.44 -9.12 -10.59
CA LEU A 49 -3.31 -9.00 -9.44
C LEU A 49 -3.69 -10.40 -8.95
N GLU A 50 -3.54 -10.62 -7.66
CA GLU A 50 -3.97 -11.84 -6.95
C GLU A 50 -5.08 -11.46 -5.97
N GLU A 51 -6.24 -12.10 -6.08
CA GLU A 51 -7.32 -11.94 -5.11
C GLU A 51 -7.00 -12.75 -3.86
N LEU A 52 -7.05 -12.08 -2.72
CA LEU A 52 -6.82 -12.69 -1.40
C LEU A 52 -8.14 -12.91 -0.66
N HIS A 53 -9.09 -11.99 -0.77
CA HIS A 53 -10.42 -12.10 -0.15
C HIS A 53 -11.47 -11.42 -1.03
N GLN A 54 -12.69 -11.93 -1.06
CA GLN A 54 -13.77 -11.45 -1.94
C GLN A 54 -14.62 -10.33 -1.31
N ASP A 55 -15.00 -10.49 -0.04
CA ASP A 55 -15.86 -9.54 0.67
C ASP A 55 -15.42 -9.37 2.14
N PRO A 56 -14.69 -8.29 2.47
CA PRO A 56 -14.32 -7.17 1.60
C PRO A 56 -13.21 -7.51 0.60
N PRO A 57 -13.19 -6.92 -0.60
CA PRO A 57 -12.20 -7.25 -1.61
C PRO A 57 -10.79 -6.89 -1.13
N VAL A 58 -9.91 -7.90 -1.03
CA VAL A 58 -8.49 -7.74 -0.73
C VAL A 58 -7.70 -8.30 -1.90
N VAL A 59 -6.79 -7.50 -2.45
CA VAL A 59 -5.99 -7.86 -3.61
C VAL A 59 -4.51 -7.55 -3.39
N LEU A 60 -3.65 -8.43 -3.87
CA LEU A 60 -2.21 -8.25 -3.89
C LEU A 60 -1.75 -7.93 -5.30
N PHE A 61 -1.04 -6.81 -5.45
CA PHE A 61 -0.38 -6.47 -6.69
C PHE A 61 1.08 -6.91 -6.68
N HIS A 62 1.45 -7.74 -7.66
CA HIS A 62 2.80 -8.27 -7.77
C HIS A 62 3.69 -7.38 -8.63
N ASP A 63 4.91 -7.16 -8.15
CA ASP A 63 6.01 -6.45 -8.83
C ASP A 63 5.59 -5.09 -9.41
N VAL A 64 4.77 -4.36 -8.66
CA VAL A 64 4.34 -3.01 -9.04
C VAL A 64 5.50 -2.04 -8.99
N ILE A 65 6.44 -2.20 -8.06
CA ILE A 65 7.59 -1.32 -7.85
C ILE A 65 8.85 -2.16 -8.05
N THR A 66 9.78 -1.71 -8.89
CA THR A 66 11.02 -2.46 -9.14
C THR A 66 12.02 -2.27 -8.01
N ASP A 67 12.96 -3.21 -7.84
CA ASP A 67 14.00 -3.12 -6.79
C ASP A 67 14.80 -1.81 -6.84
N GLY A 68 15.12 -1.33 -8.05
CA GLY A 68 15.78 -0.04 -8.22
C GLY A 68 14.92 1.16 -7.78
N GLU A 69 13.61 1.12 -8.03
CA GLU A 69 12.66 2.11 -7.54
C GLU A 69 12.52 2.06 -6.02
N ILE A 70 12.48 0.86 -5.45
CA ILE A 70 12.46 0.65 -3.99
C ILE A 70 13.71 1.27 -3.37
N GLN A 71 14.89 1.02 -3.95
CA GLN A 71 16.13 1.56 -3.42
C GLN A 71 16.17 3.09 -3.50
N MET A 72 15.77 3.68 -4.63
CA MET A 72 15.68 5.13 -4.78
C MET A 72 14.72 5.74 -3.74
N ILE A 73 13.56 5.12 -3.48
CA ILE A 73 12.61 5.59 -2.46
C ILE A 73 13.21 5.51 -1.07
N LYS A 74 13.89 4.41 -0.73
CA LYS A 74 14.59 4.26 0.55
C LYS A 74 15.66 5.34 0.72
N ASP A 75 16.48 5.56 -0.29
CA ASP A 75 17.57 6.56 -0.24
C ASP A 75 17.03 7.98 -0.05
N MET A 76 15.92 8.32 -0.70
CA MET A 76 15.24 9.61 -0.51
C MET A 76 14.56 9.73 0.86
N ALA A 77 13.97 8.64 1.38
CA ALA A 77 13.21 8.63 2.62
C ALA A 77 14.08 8.60 3.88
N ASN A 78 15.19 7.84 3.86
CA ASN A 78 16.11 7.66 4.98
C ASN A 78 16.52 8.96 5.70
N PRO A 79 16.99 10.01 5.01
CA PRO A 79 17.39 11.26 5.68
C PRO A 79 16.19 12.08 6.20
N LEU A 80 14.98 11.78 5.75
CA LEU A 80 13.76 12.50 6.09
C LEU A 80 12.94 11.81 7.17
N PHE A 81 13.38 10.64 7.65
CA PHE A 81 12.63 9.88 8.65
C PHE A 81 12.48 10.67 9.94
N GLN A 82 11.22 10.79 10.37
CA GLN A 82 10.87 11.36 11.66
C GLN A 82 10.01 10.38 12.43
N ARG A 83 10.24 10.33 13.74
CA ARG A 83 9.43 9.49 14.61
C ARG A 83 7.96 9.89 14.51
N SER A 84 7.12 8.88 14.26
CA SER A 84 5.68 9.05 14.20
C SER A 84 5.12 9.64 15.50
N LYS A 85 4.28 10.67 15.37
CA LYS A 85 3.50 11.26 16.47
C LYS A 85 2.01 11.07 16.19
N ILE A 86 1.21 10.78 17.23
CA ILE A 86 -0.25 10.73 17.15
C ILE A 86 -0.79 11.87 18.03
N LYS A 87 -1.70 12.70 17.50
CA LYS A 87 -2.29 13.88 18.21
C LYS A 87 -1.27 14.91 18.75
N GLY A 88 -0.18 15.14 18.04
CA GLY A 88 0.63 16.35 18.19
C GLY A 88 1.57 16.45 19.41
N SER A 89 1.51 15.60 20.43
CA SER A 89 2.37 15.83 21.63
C SER A 89 2.97 14.63 22.34
N ALA A 90 2.72 13.38 21.94
CA ALA A 90 3.42 12.24 22.56
C ALA A 90 3.78 11.15 21.56
N VAL A 91 4.99 10.59 21.74
CA VAL A 91 5.39 9.32 21.14
C VAL A 91 4.53 8.23 21.79
N THR A 92 3.68 7.58 21.00
CA THR A 92 2.77 6.52 21.48
C THR A 92 3.35 5.13 21.21
N HIS A 93 2.97 4.13 21.99
CA HIS A 93 3.31 2.73 21.73
C HIS A 93 2.54 2.10 20.55
N ASN A 94 1.48 2.75 20.06
CA ASN A 94 0.62 2.20 19.00
C ASN A 94 1.22 2.33 17.60
N ARG A 95 2.09 3.32 17.36
CA ARG A 95 2.85 3.50 16.12
C ARG A 95 4.28 3.87 16.47
N LEU A 96 5.16 2.87 16.47
CA LEU A 96 6.59 3.00 16.80
C LEU A 96 7.47 3.27 15.59
N SER A 97 6.90 3.23 14.38
CA SER A 97 7.63 3.44 13.13
C SER A 97 8.09 4.89 12.95
N GLU A 98 9.18 5.03 12.20
CA GLU A 98 9.61 6.31 11.64
C GLU A 98 9.01 6.45 10.24
N THR A 99 8.70 7.68 9.84
CA THR A 99 8.02 7.95 8.57
C THR A 99 8.58 9.19 7.91
N ALA A 100 8.62 9.17 6.58
CA ALA A 100 8.99 10.27 5.73
C ALA A 100 7.91 10.40 4.64
N VAL A 101 7.48 11.63 4.37
CA VAL A 101 6.55 11.90 3.28
C VAL A 101 7.34 12.50 2.13
N LEU A 102 7.54 11.72 1.08
CA LEU A 102 8.21 12.18 -0.13
C LEU A 102 7.24 13.06 -0.92
N ARG A 103 7.63 14.32 -1.14
CA ARG A 103 6.94 15.26 -2.03
C ARG A 103 7.95 15.69 -3.09
N GLY A 104 7.73 15.28 -4.33
CA GLY A 104 8.65 15.54 -5.44
C GLY A 104 7.91 15.89 -6.71
N ASP A 105 8.45 16.86 -7.45
CA ASP A 105 7.89 17.31 -8.72
C ASP A 105 8.44 16.57 -9.95
N SER A 106 9.53 15.81 -9.76
CA SER A 106 10.19 15.05 -10.80
C SER A 106 10.99 13.91 -10.15
N GLY A 107 10.63 12.65 -10.45
CA GLY A 107 11.29 11.51 -9.83
C GLY A 107 10.53 10.19 -9.96
N VAL A 108 10.88 9.26 -9.08
CA VAL A 108 10.26 7.93 -8.99
C VAL A 108 8.81 8.06 -8.53
N GLU A 109 8.51 9.01 -7.65
CA GLU A 109 7.18 9.29 -7.12
C GLU A 109 6.16 9.57 -8.24
N LYS A 110 6.41 10.51 -9.15
CA LYS A 110 5.49 10.78 -10.29
C LYS A 110 5.39 9.65 -11.30
N ARG A 111 6.39 8.77 -11.36
CA ARG A 111 6.28 7.55 -12.20
C ARG A 111 5.35 6.54 -11.54
N LEU A 112 5.44 6.38 -10.22
CA LEU A 112 4.55 5.50 -9.45
C LEU A 112 3.11 6.03 -9.45
N GLU A 113 2.90 7.33 -9.29
CA GLU A 113 1.56 7.95 -9.31
C GLU A 113 0.81 7.77 -10.65
N ARG A 114 1.53 7.55 -11.75
CA ARG A 114 0.92 7.35 -13.08
C ARG A 114 0.51 5.90 -13.37
N ARG A 115 0.97 4.95 -12.55
CA ARG A 115 0.59 3.53 -12.65
C ARG A 115 -0.90 3.36 -12.40
#